data_AF-A0A3D1R7P4-F1
#
_entry.id   AF-A0A3D1R7P4-F1
#
_cell.length_a   1.000
_cell.length_b   1.000
_cell.length_c   1.000
_cell.angle_alpha   90.00
_cell.angle_beta   90.00
_cell.angle_gamma   90.00
#
_symmetry.space_group_name_H-M   'P 1'
#
loop_
_entity.id
_entity.type
_entity.pdbx_description
1 polymer ?
#
loop_
_entity_poly.entity_id
_entity_poly.type
_entity_poly.pdbx_seq_one_letter_code
_entity_poly.pdbx_strand_id
1 'polypeptide(L)' 'MATTPEALARENIDAALAEAGWLVQDSDAIDLTAGRGIAVREFALAPGHGKADYLLYVDGKAAGVIEAKQEGTTL' A
#
# COMPACT_ATOMS: atom_id res chain seq x y z
N MET A 1 5.75 14.31 11.66
CA MET A 1 4.57 14.94 11.01
C MET A 1 4.75 14.78 9.52
N ALA A 2 3.86 14.06 8.84
CA ALA A 2 3.80 14.01 7.39
C ALA A 2 3.69 15.45 6.84
N THR A 3 4.62 15.85 5.98
CA THR A 3 4.72 17.23 5.47
C THR A 3 4.15 17.38 4.06
N THR A 4 3.85 16.28 3.37
CA THR A 4 3.22 16.30 2.04
C THR A 4 1.80 15.74 2.10
N PRO A 5 0.88 16.23 1.26
CA PRO A 5 -0.47 15.69 1.19
C PRO A 5 -0.50 14.18 0.88
N GLU A 6 0.44 13.67 0.09
CA GLU A 6 0.57 12.25 -0.23
C GLU A 6 0.97 11.43 1.00
N ALA A 7 1.82 11.98 1.88
CA ALA A 7 2.18 11.32 3.12
C ALA A 7 1.00 11.27 4.11
N LEU A 8 0.18 12.32 4.17
CA LEU A 8 -1.06 12.30 4.96
C LEU A 8 -2.08 11.28 4.40
N ALA A 9 -2.26 11.26 3.08
CA ALA A 9 -3.09 10.25 2.43
C ALA A 9 -2.60 8.84 2.74
N ARG A 10 -1.28 8.63 2.81
CA ARG A 10 -0.68 7.34 3.18
C ARG A 10 -1.00 6.94 4.61
N GLU A 11 -0.88 7.84 5.59
CA GLU A 11 -1.27 7.58 6.98
C GLU A 11 -2.74 7.17 7.09
N ASN A 12 -3.64 7.84 6.35
CA ASN A 12 -5.06 7.50 6.32
C ASN A 12 -5.32 6.13 5.67
N ILE A 13 -4.62 5.80 4.57
CA ILE A 13 -4.75 4.50 3.89
C ILE A 13 -4.23 3.37 4.80
N ASP A 14 -3.10 3.58 5.50
CA ASP A 14 -2.56 2.62 6.46
C ASP A 14 -3.57 2.29 7.56
N ALA A 15 -4.20 3.32 8.14
CA ALA A 15 -5.23 3.14 9.15
C ALA A 15 -6.43 2.35 8.61
N ALA A 16 -6.94 2.73 7.43
CA ALA A 16 -8.08 2.05 6.81
C ALA A 16 -7.78 0.58 6.45
N LEU A 17 -6.58 0.29 5.97
CA LEU A 17 -6.12 -1.07 5.67
C LEU A 17 -6.04 -1.91 6.95
N ALA A 18 -5.46 -1.37 8.02
CA ALA A 18 -5.36 -2.03 9.30
C ALA A 18 -6.75 -2.32 9.91
N GLU A 19 -7.66 -1.35 9.87
CA GLU A 19 -9.06 -1.53 10.32
C GLU A 19 -9.80 -2.59 9.51
N ALA A 20 -9.52 -2.69 8.20
CA ALA A 20 -10.05 -3.73 7.33
C ALA A 20 -9.37 -5.11 7.50
N GLY A 21 -8.40 -5.24 8.42
CA GLY A 21 -7.73 -6.48 8.75
C GLY A 21 -6.55 -6.84 7.84
N TRP A 22 -6.03 -5.88 7.07
CA TRP A 22 -4.81 -6.08 6.27
C TRP A 22 -3.56 -5.92 7.14
N LEU A 23 -2.57 -6.78 6.89
CA LEU A 23 -1.24 -6.59 7.43
C LEU A 23 -0.45 -5.68 6.49
N VAL A 24 -0.24 -4.44 6.93
CA VAL A 24 0.59 -3.47 6.20
C VAL A 24 2.06 -3.76 6.47
N GLN A 25 2.86 -3.88 5.42
CA GLN A 25 4.29 -4.18 5.49
C GLN A 25 5.08 -3.25 4.57
N ASP A 26 6.34 -3.02 4.90
CA ASP A 26 7.27 -2.26 4.06
C ASP A 26 7.92 -3.16 3.01
N SER A 27 8.26 -2.58 1.85
CA SER A 27 8.82 -3.34 0.71
C SER A 27 10.16 -4.04 1.01
N ASP A 28 10.87 -3.65 2.06
CA ASP A 28 12.13 -4.25 2.53
C ASP A 28 11.93 -5.44 3.48
N ALA A 29 10.72 -5.62 4.02
CA ALA A 29 10.41 -6.62 5.04
C ALA A 29 9.20 -7.51 4.68
N ILE A 30 9.02 -7.78 3.38
CA ILE A 30 7.85 -8.51 2.88
C ILE A 30 7.84 -9.98 3.36
N ASP A 31 6.79 -10.34 4.08
CA ASP A 31 6.35 -11.70 4.39
C ASP A 31 4.90 -11.90 3.93
N LEU A 32 4.75 -12.51 2.75
CA LEU A 32 3.44 -12.83 2.16
C LEU A 32 2.70 -13.97 2.89
N THR A 33 3.34 -14.61 3.87
CA THR A 33 2.77 -15.71 4.66
C THR A 33 2.27 -15.26 6.03
N ALA A 34 2.53 -14.02 6.43
CA ALA A 34 2.16 -13.46 7.74
C ALA A 34 0.64 -13.42 7.99
N GLY A 35 -0.17 -13.50 6.93
CA GLY A 35 -1.62 -13.51 7.02
C GLY A 35 -2.30 -13.64 5.67
N ARG A 36 -3.63 -13.66 5.68
CA ARG A 36 -4.44 -13.80 4.46
C ARG A 36 -4.41 -12.55 3.59
N GLY A 37 -4.45 -11.35 4.17
CA GLY A 37 -4.42 -10.08 3.45
C GLY A 37 -3.16 -9.29 3.81
N ILE A 38 -2.29 -9.07 2.82
CA ILE A 38 -1.03 -8.32 2.98
C ILE A 38 -1.06 -7.10 2.06
N ALA A 39 -0.76 -5.92 2.60
CA ALA A 39 -0.59 -4.69 1.84
C ALA A 39 0.87 -4.24 1.93
N VAL A 40 1.59 -4.20 0.81
CA VAL A 40 3.01 -3.83 0.78
C VAL A 40 3.18 -2.40 0.31
N ARG A 41 3.77 -1.55 1.14
CA ARG A 41 4.02 -0.13 0.87
C ARG A 41 5.17 0.09 -0.12
N GLU A 42 5.02 1.12 -0.95
CA GLU A 42 6.06 1.72 -1.82
C GLU A 42 6.80 0.69 -2.71
N PHE A 43 6.05 -0.26 -3.26
CA PHE A 43 6.62 -1.36 -4.02
C PHE A 43 7.14 -0.90 -5.40
N ALA A 44 8.42 -1.16 -5.67
CA ALA A 44 9.01 -0.89 -6.98
C ALA A 44 8.49 -1.89 -8.01
N LEU A 45 7.83 -1.39 -9.06
CA LEU A 45 7.41 -2.21 -10.18
C LEU A 45 8.59 -2.50 -11.11
N ALA A 46 8.37 -3.39 -12.08
CA ALA A 46 9.40 -3.73 -13.07
C ALA A 46 10.02 -2.47 -13.71
N PRO A 47 11.30 -2.50 -14.12
CA PRO A 47 11.98 -1.34 -14.68
C PRO A 47 11.14 -0.64 -15.77
N GLY A 48 10.89 0.66 -15.61
CA GLY A 48 10.06 1.46 -16.52
C GLY A 48 8.59 1.61 -16.11
N HIS A 49 8.11 0.92 -15.07
CA HIS A 49 6.70 0.95 -14.65
C HIS A 49 6.43 1.79 -13.39
N GLY A 50 7.44 2.43 -12.81
CA GLY A 50 7.29 3.31 -11.65
C GLY A 50 7.21 2.55 -10.31
N LYS A 51 6.54 3.17 -9.32
CA LYS A 51 6.28 2.60 -8.00
C LYS A 51 4.79 2.61 -7.73
N ALA A 52 4.27 1.54 -7.15
CA ALA A 52 2.93 1.53 -6.59
C ALA A 52 2.98 1.97 -5.12
N ASP A 53 1.99 2.74 -4.67
CA ASP A 53 1.92 3.13 -3.25
C ASP A 53 1.64 1.91 -2.37
N TYR A 54 0.73 1.03 -2.80
CA TYR A 54 0.52 -0.27 -2.19
C TYR A 54 0.30 -1.36 -3.22
N LEU A 55 0.90 -2.53 -2.97
CA LEU A 55 0.60 -3.77 -3.67
C LEU A 55 -0.13 -4.73 -2.72
N LEU A 56 -1.34 -5.15 -3.10
CA LEU A 56 -2.20 -5.99 -2.29
C LEU A 56 -2.04 -7.47 -2.66
N TYR A 57 -1.94 -8.32 -1.64
CA TYR A 57 -1.91 -9.76 -1.77
C TYR A 57 -3.01 -10.41 -0.94
N VAL A 58 -3.71 -11.37 -1.55
CA VAL A 58 -4.66 -12.25 -0.86
C VAL A 58 -4.20 -13.69 -1.04
N ASP A 59 -4.04 -14.42 0.07
CA ASP A 59 -3.57 -15.81 0.06
C ASP A 59 -2.25 -15.97 -0.74
N GLY A 60 -1.32 -15.02 -0.55
CA GLY A 60 0.00 -15.00 -1.21
C GLY A 60 -0.02 -14.61 -2.70
N LYS A 61 -1.16 -14.22 -3.26
CA LYS A 61 -1.31 -13.86 -4.68
C LYS A 61 -1.66 -12.39 -4.84
N ALA A 62 -1.06 -11.74 -5.84
CA ALA A 62 -1.36 -10.35 -6.16
C ALA A 62 -2.86 -10.19 -6.48
N ALA A 63 -3.50 -9.27 -5.77
CA ALA A 63 -4.94 -9.00 -5.87
C ALA A 63 -5.24 -7.62 -6.46
N GLY A 64 -4.33 -6.65 -6.33
CA GLY A 64 -4.50 -5.31 -6.87
C GLY A 64 -3.46 -4.32 -6.37
N VAL A 65 -3.63 -3.06 -6.75
CA VAL A 65 -2.81 -1.92 -6.30
C VAL A 65 -3.69 -0.82 -5.72
N ILE A 66 -3.17 -0.08 -4.74
CA ILE A 66 -3.75 1.19 -4.29
C ILE A 66 -2.75 2.28 -4.62
N GLU A 67 -3.22 3.34 -5.26
CA GLU A 67 -2.44 4.55 -5.56
C GLU A 67 -2.93 5.67 -4.64
N ALA A 68 -2.05 6.19 -3.80
CA ALA A 68 -2.34 7.34 -2.97
C ALA A 68 -2.46 8.58 -3.86
N LYS A 69 -3.51 9.37 -3.64
CA LYS A 69 -3.71 10.65 -4.33
C LYS A 69 -3.89 11.74 -3.28
N GLN A 70 -3.63 12.97 -3.71
CA GLN A 70 -3.94 14.14 -2.90
C GLN A 70 -5.43 14.15 -2.52
N GLU A 71 -5.73 14.39 -1.25
CA GLU A 71 -7.11 14.61 -0.80
C GLU A 71 -7.74 15.77 -1.60
N GLY A 72 -8.87 15.52 -2.26
CA GLY A 72 -9.59 16.51 -3.08
C GLY A 72 -9.39 16.40 -4.60
N THR A 73 -8.60 15.43 -5.09
CA THR A 73 -8.54 15.11 -6.54
C THR A 73 -9.46 13.93 -6.83
N THR A 74 -10.47 14.11 -7.68
CA THR A 74 -11.31 13.02 -8.21
C THR A 74 -10.62 12.38 -9.42
N LEU A 75 -10.79 11.06 -9.56
CA LEU A 75 -10.24 10.20 -10.63
C LEU A 75 -10.66 10.66 -12.04
#